data_AF-A0A529R0B1-F1
#
_entry.id   AF-A0A529R0B1-F1
#
_cell.length_a   1.000
_cell.length_b   1.000
_cell.length_c   1.000
_cell.angle_alpha   90.00
_cell.angle_beta   90.00
_cell.angle_gamma   90.00
#
_symmetry.space_group_name_H-M   'P 1'
#
loop_
_entity.id
_entity.type
_entity.pdbx_description
1 polymer ?
#
loop_
_entity_poly.entity_id
_entity_poly.type
_entity_poly.pdbx_seq_one_letter_code
_entity_poly.pdbx_strand_id
1 'polypeptide(L)' 'METNVVIVGAGPAGLAVAASLKQAGVDFLILEKADEVAPSWRRHYRRLHLHTVKSFSSLPFVPFPNSHPRYV' A
#
# COMPACT_ATOMS: atom_id res chain seq x y z
N MET A 1 20.39 9.42 8.37
CA MET A 1 19.68 8.12 8.33
C MET A 1 20.46 7.26 7.35
N GLU A 2 21.14 6.22 7.80
CA GLU A 2 21.77 5.25 6.92
C GLU A 2 20.84 4.04 6.82
N THR A 3 20.40 3.70 5.62
CA THR A 3 19.62 2.47 5.36
C THR A 3 20.17 1.81 4.10
N ASN A 4 20.23 0.48 4.13
CA ASN A 4 20.63 -0.34 2.99
C ASN A 4 19.43 -0.74 2.10
N VAL A 5 18.22 -0.29 2.43
CA VAL A 5 16.99 -0.68 1.72
C VAL A 5 16.27 0.56 1.19
N VAL A 6 16.16 0.61 -0.14
CA VAL A 6 15.39 1.65 -0.84
C VAL A 6 14.21 0.98 -1.56
N ILE A 7 13.02 1.48 -1.29
CA ILE A 7 11.77 1.08 -1.94
C ILE A 7 11.44 2.15 -2.97
N VAL A 8 11.37 1.77 -4.24
CA VAL A 8 11.00 2.67 -5.33
C VAL A 8 9.50 2.52 -5.62
N GLY A 9 8.74 3.58 -5.34
CA GLY A 9 7.29 3.67 -5.51
C GLY A 9 6.52 3.49 -4.19
N ALA A 10 5.61 4.43 -3.89
CA ALA A 10 4.66 4.38 -2.78
C ALA A 10 3.28 3.87 -3.23
N GLY A 11 3.22 2.97 -4.20
CA GLY A 11 2.03 2.19 -4.54
C GLY A 11 1.76 1.04 -3.55
N PRO A 12 0.72 0.21 -3.78
CA PRO A 12 0.39 -0.89 -2.87
C PRO A 12 1.55 -1.85 -2.60
N ALA A 13 2.31 -2.20 -3.63
CA ALA A 13 3.47 -3.09 -3.49
C ALA A 13 4.54 -2.47 -2.58
N GLY A 14 4.93 -1.21 -2.83
CA GLY A 14 5.93 -0.53 -2.00
C GLY A 14 5.46 -0.34 -0.56
N LEU A 15 4.19 0.01 -0.36
CA LEU A 15 3.60 0.12 0.98
C LEU A 15 3.53 -1.23 1.70
N ALA A 16 3.24 -2.32 0.98
CA ALA A 16 3.23 -3.67 1.55
C ALA A 16 4.63 -4.12 2.00
N VAL A 17 5.66 -3.84 1.19
CA VAL A 17 7.06 -4.09 1.54
C VAL A 17 7.46 -3.25 2.76
N ALA A 18 7.16 -1.95 2.74
CA ALA A 18 7.44 -1.04 3.85
C ALA A 18 6.79 -1.51 5.16
N ALA A 19 5.53 -1.92 5.13
CA ALA A 19 4.83 -2.44 6.30
C ALA A 19 5.52 -3.71 6.84
N SER A 20 5.94 -4.61 5.95
CA SER A 20 6.62 -5.86 6.30
C SER A 20 8.01 -5.61 6.90
N LEU A 21 8.80 -4.70 6.32
CA LEU A 21 10.10 -4.31 6.85
C LEU A 21 9.98 -3.62 8.21
N LYS A 22 8.99 -2.74 8.36
CA LYS A 22 8.69 -2.09 9.64
C LYS A 22 8.34 -3.13 10.71
N GLN A 23 7.52 -4.12 10.37
CA GLN A 23 7.17 -5.21 11.29
C GLN A 23 8.39 -6.08 11.67
N ALA A 24 9.38 -6.19 10.78
CA ALA A 24 10.63 -6.90 11.00
C ALA A 24 11.72 -6.06 11.70
N GLY A 25 11.47 -4.78 11.99
CA GLY A 25 12.44 -3.88 12.62
C GLY A 25 13.59 -3.45 11.69
N VAL A 26 13.38 -3.47 10.37
CA VAL A 26 14.37 -3.06 9.38
C VAL A 26 14.07 -1.64 8.90
N ASP A 27 15.08 -0.76 8.96
CA ASP A 27 14.99 0.61 8.44
C ASP A 27 14.99 0.63 6.90
N PHE A 28 14.21 1.53 6.30
CA PHE A 28 14.10 1.69 4.85
C PHE A 28 13.77 3.14 4.46
N LEU A 29 14.01 3.47 3.18
CA LEU A 29 13.58 4.72 2.55
C LEU A 29 12.62 4.43 1.40
N ILE A 30 11.48 5.12 1.35
CA ILE A 30 10.57 5.06 0.20
C ILE A 30 10.77 6.30 -0.66
N LEU A 31 10.93 6.10 -1.97
CA LEU A 31 10.98 7.17 -2.96
C LEU A 31 9.77 7.07 -3.88
N GLU A 32 8.93 8.10 -3.90
CA GLU A 32 7.79 8.22 -4.81
C GLU A 32 7.97 9.44 -5.71
N LYS A 33 7.60 9.30 -6.98
CA LYS A 33 7.68 10.37 -7.97
C LYS A 33 6.53 11.36 -7.82
N ALA A 34 5.34 10.87 -7.46
CA ALA A 34 4.17 11.72 -7.25
C ALA A 34 4.25 12.46 -5.91
N ASP A 35 3.49 13.55 -5.81
CA ASP A 35 3.38 14.34 -4.57
C ASP A 35 2.50 13.68 -3.49
N GLU A 36 2.01 12.46 -3.74
CA GLU A 36 1.10 11.74 -2.85
C GLU A 36 1.35 10.23 -2.85
N VAL A 37 1.01 9.57 -1.75
CA VAL A 37 1.09 8.10 -1.62
C VAL A 37 -0.07 7.41 -2.34
N ALA A 38 0.19 6.22 -2.89
CA ALA A 38 -0.75 5.43 -3.67
C ALA A 38 -1.43 6.23 -4.81
N PRO A 39 -0.68 7.00 -5.63
CA PRO A 39 -1.25 7.92 -6.61
C PRO A 39 -2.14 7.20 -7.64
N SER A 40 -1.80 5.96 -8.02
CA SER A 40 -2.60 5.16 -8.95
C SER A 40 -3.99 4.81 -8.44
N TRP A 41 -4.18 4.73 -7.11
CA TRP A 41 -5.49 4.51 -6.49
C TRP A 41 -6.25 5.82 -6.28
N ARG A 42 -5.53 6.88 -5.87
CA ARG A 42 -6.15 8.19 -5.62
C ARG A 42 -6.62 8.88 -6.90
N ARG A 43 -5.89 8.69 -8.00
CA ARG A 43 -6.19 9.30 -9.31
C ARG A 43 -7.02 8.39 -10.21
N HIS A 44 -7.52 7.27 -9.69
CA HIS A 44 -8.31 6.33 -10.48
C HIS A 44 -9.72 6.88 -10.76
N TYR A 45 -10.39 6.31 -11.76
CA TYR A 45 -11.75 6.72 -12.11
C TYR A 45 -12.73 6.44 -10.96
N ARG A 46 -13.71 7.34 -10.77
CA ARG A 46 -14.61 7.36 -9.60
C ARG A 46 -15.38 6.06 -9.32
N ARG A 47 -15.62 5.23 -10.33
CA ARG A 47 -16.43 4.01 -10.22
C ARG A 47 -15.59 2.73 -10.12
N LEU A 48 -14.28 2.83 -9.95
CA LEU A 48 -13.42 1.67 -9.77
C LEU A 48 -13.89 0.86 -8.55
N HIS A 49 -13.99 -0.45 -8.75
CA HIS A 49 -14.04 -1.43 -7.68
C HIS A 49 -13.06 -2.55 -8.03
N LEU A 50 -12.49 -3.18 -7.02
CA LEU A 50 -11.66 -4.36 -7.17
C LEU A 50 -12.48 -5.55 -7.69
N HIS A 51 -11.87 -6.35 -8.55
CA HIS A 51 -12.42 -7.64 -8.96
C HIS A 51 -12.18 -8.75 -7.93
N THR A 52 -11.27 -8.50 -6.97
CA THR A 52 -11.00 -9.37 -5.83
C THR A 52 -11.80 -8.92 -4.62
N VAL A 53 -12.13 -9.88 -3.74
CA VAL A 53 -12.83 -9.54 -2.49
C VAL A 53 -11.88 -8.87 -1.49
N LYS A 54 -12.42 -8.09 -0.55
CA LYS A 54 -11.66 -7.33 0.44
C LYS A 54 -10.69 -8.18 1.26
N SER A 55 -11.00 -9.46 1.50
CA SER A 55 -10.14 -10.38 2.24
C SER A 55 -8.82 -10.71 1.53
N PHE A 56 -8.73 -10.51 0.21
CA PHE A 56 -7.51 -10.73 -0.58
C PHE A 56 -6.82 -9.43 -1.01
N SER A 57 -7.37 -8.28 -0.64
CA SER A 57 -6.97 -6.99 -1.21
C SER A 57 -6.38 -6.02 -0.18
N SER A 58 -6.32 -6.42 1.09
CA SER A 58 -5.79 -5.58 2.16
C SER A 58 -4.28 -5.45 2.08
N LEU A 59 -3.76 -4.29 2.52
CA LEU A 59 -2.34 -4.18 2.83
C LEU A 59 -1.97 -5.11 4.01
N PRO A 60 -0.71 -5.58 4.09
CA PRO A 60 -0.23 -6.31 5.24
C PRO A 60 -0.53 -5.57 6.55
N PHE A 61 -1.04 -6.30 7.54
CA PHE A 61 -1.35 -5.79 8.89
C PHE A 61 -2.47 -4.73 8.96
N VAL A 62 -3.13 -4.43 7.84
CA VAL A 62 -4.22 -3.44 7.77
C VAL A 62 -5.43 -4.06 7.07
N PRO A 63 -6.18 -4.96 7.74
CA PRO A 63 -7.37 -5.54 7.16
C PRO A 63 -8.44 -4.48 6.90
N PHE A 64 -9.25 -4.68 5.86
CA PHE A 64 -10.40 -3.81 5.62
C PHE A 64 -11.41 -3.91 6.78
N PRO A 65 -12.03 -2.80 7.21
CA PRO A 65 -13.09 -2.84 8.20
C PRO A 65 -14.25 -3.73 7.78
N ASN A 66 -14.93 -4.33 8.77
CA ASN A 66 -16.10 -5.18 8.52
C ASN A 66 -17.23 -4.43 7.80
N SER A 67 -17.36 -3.13 8.04
CA SER A 67 -18.33 -2.24 7.39
C SER A 67 -18.09 -2.02 5.89
N HIS A 68 -16.88 -2.29 5.36
CA HIS A 68 -16.61 -2.13 3.93
C HIS A 68 -17.35 -3.19 3.10
N PRO A 69 -17.77 -2.87 1.86
CA PRO A 69 -18.39 -3.82 0.95
C PRO A 69 -17.45 -5.00 0.64
N ARG A 70 -18.02 -6.11 0.15
CA ARG A 70 -17.23 -7.30 -0.23
C ARG A 70 -16.20 -7.00 -1.31
N TYR A 71 -16.55 -6.14 -2.26
CA TYR A 71 -15.69 -5.60 -3.31
C TYR A 71 -15.52 -4.10 -3.02
N VAL A 72 -14.28 -3.68 -2.82
CA VAL A 72 -13.90 -2.31 -2.41
C VAL A 72 -13.46 -1.47 -3.59
#